data_AF-A0A3S1ITX7-F1
#
_entry.id   AF-A0A3S1ITX7-F1
#
_cell.length_a   1.000
_cell.length_b   1.000
_cell.length_c   1.000
_cell.angle_alpha   90.00
_cell.angle_beta   90.00
_cell.angle_gamma   90.00
#
_symmetry.space_group_name_H-M   'P 1'
#
loop_
_entity.id
_entity.type
_entity.pdbx_description
1 polymer ?
#
loop_
_entity_poly.entity_id
_entity_poly.type
_entity_poly.pdbx_seq_one_letter_code
_entity_poly.pdbx_strand_id
1 'polypeptide(L)'
;MKFVTKSIALTTLLAVSSGIGFLGAASQVSATMFQGQQANPSKISQIISSKPSIVGSWKGQIIPKGDDTATFIEIDVLSQAGNTKQGTWKFWGYDTKTQKDIVIQNGTLTATVNNNDVILELKEKGKTMIKFKTQVKNNKLTGESFEGKSQTKYLINLKKG
;
A
#
# COMPACT_ATOMS: atom_id res chain seq x y z
N MET A 1 21.68 32.96 -23.04
CA MET A 1 21.61 31.53 -23.43
C MET A 1 20.19 31.05 -23.22
N LYS A 2 19.58 30.41 -24.23
CA LYS A 2 18.15 30.06 -24.30
C LYS A 2 17.90 28.65 -23.76
N PHE A 3 16.78 28.48 -23.06
CA PHE A 3 16.27 27.23 -22.49
C PHE A 3 16.01 26.17 -23.55
N VAL A 4 16.33 24.91 -23.24
CA VAL A 4 16.05 23.75 -24.10
C VAL A 4 15.08 22.83 -23.37
N THR A 5 13.79 22.93 -23.71
CA THR A 5 12.76 22.00 -23.28
C THR A 5 12.77 20.80 -24.22
N LYS A 6 13.09 19.61 -23.71
CA LYS A 6 13.02 18.35 -24.48
C LYS A 6 11.63 17.75 -24.33
N SER A 7 10.78 17.92 -25.34
CA SER A 7 9.57 17.11 -25.51
C SER A 7 9.91 15.83 -26.27
N ILE A 8 9.54 14.69 -25.71
CA ILE A 8 9.62 13.39 -26.37
C ILE A 8 8.21 13.04 -26.81
N ALA A 9 7.94 13.16 -28.11
CA ALA A 9 6.74 12.62 -28.74
C ALA A 9 7.02 11.17 -29.15
N LEU A 10 6.22 10.23 -28.67
CA LEU A 10 6.31 8.81 -29.02
C LEU A 10 5.40 8.57 -30.24
N THR A 11 6.00 8.62 -31.43
CA THR A 11 5.31 8.37 -32.70
C THR A 11 5.16 6.85 -32.91
N THR A 12 3.92 6.39 -33.03
CA THR A 12 3.56 5.02 -33.40
C THR A 12 3.99 4.70 -34.84
N LEU A 13 4.80 3.65 -35.02
CA LEU A 13 5.22 3.19 -36.35
C LEU A 13 4.18 2.20 -36.90
N LEU A 14 3.57 2.58 -38.03
CA LEU A 14 2.61 1.76 -38.80
C LEU A 14 3.32 0.65 -39.59
N ALA A 15 2.61 -0.45 -39.75
CA ALA A 15 3.00 -1.69 -40.40
C ALA A 15 3.50 -1.51 -41.85
N VAL A 16 4.55 -2.25 -42.20
CA VAL A 16 4.97 -2.48 -43.59
C VAL A 16 4.46 -3.84 -44.06
N SER A 17 3.51 -3.80 -44.98
CA SER A 17 3.15 -4.91 -45.85
C SER A 17 4.08 -4.94 -47.05
N SER A 18 4.79 -6.04 -47.27
CA SER A 18 5.35 -6.37 -48.58
C SER A 18 5.38 -7.87 -48.74
N GLY A 19 4.44 -8.38 -49.54
CA GLY A 19 4.42 -9.76 -49.97
C GLY A 19 5.56 -10.04 -50.94
N ILE A 20 6.11 -11.25 -50.85
CA ILE A 20 6.79 -11.92 -51.96
C ILE A 20 6.27 -13.35 -51.95
N GLY A 21 5.63 -13.74 -53.04
CA GLY A 21 5.16 -15.09 -53.29
C GLY A 21 6.30 -15.96 -53.83
N PHE A 22 6.36 -17.20 -53.35
CA PHE A 22 7.07 -18.29 -53.99
C PHE A 22 6.10 -19.44 -54.21
N LEU A 23 5.87 -19.77 -55.49
CA LEU A 23 5.18 -20.97 -55.92
C LEU A 23 6.17 -22.14 -55.82
N GLY A 24 5.85 -23.10 -54.95
CA GLY A 24 6.55 -24.38 -54.86
C GLY A 24 5.59 -25.44 -54.35
N ALA A 25 5.19 -26.37 -55.22
CA ALA A 25 4.36 -27.50 -54.85
C ALA A 25 5.20 -28.56 -54.13
N ALA A 26 4.87 -28.87 -52.89
CA ALA A 26 5.30 -30.06 -52.18
C ALA A 26 4.22 -30.50 -51.18
N SER A 27 4.04 -31.81 -51.08
CA SER A 27 2.90 -32.49 -50.50
C SER A 27 2.63 -32.20 -49.01
N GLN A 28 1.33 -32.06 -48.75
CA GLN A 28 0.55 -32.09 -47.52
C GLN A 28 1.24 -32.59 -46.23
N VAL A 29 1.20 -31.75 -45.19
CA VAL A 29 0.85 -32.16 -43.83
C VAL A 29 -0.33 -31.29 -43.39
N SER A 30 -1.49 -31.91 -43.23
CA SER A 30 -2.67 -31.26 -42.65
C SER A 30 -2.42 -31.03 -41.16
N ALA A 31 -1.91 -29.86 -40.80
CA ALA A 31 -2.09 -29.35 -39.46
C ALA A 31 -3.51 -28.75 -39.39
N THR A 32 -4.41 -29.43 -38.70
CA THR A 32 -5.68 -28.81 -38.28
C THR A 32 -5.30 -27.67 -37.35
N MET A 33 -5.17 -26.46 -37.89
CA MET A 33 -5.01 -25.28 -37.06
C MET A 33 -6.27 -25.19 -36.21
N PHE A 34 -6.12 -25.44 -34.91
CA PHE A 34 -7.10 -24.98 -33.94
C PHE A 34 -7.28 -23.49 -34.23
N GLN A 35 -8.42 -23.13 -34.81
CA GLN A 35 -8.89 -21.76 -34.79
C GLN A 35 -9.06 -21.43 -33.31
N GLY A 36 -8.00 -20.89 -32.71
CA GLY A 36 -8.07 -20.31 -31.39
C GLY A 36 -9.19 -19.30 -31.45
N GLN A 37 -10.30 -19.61 -30.78
CA GLN A 37 -11.39 -18.67 -30.58
C GLN A 37 -10.76 -17.34 -30.18
N GLN A 38 -11.06 -16.30 -30.94
CA GLN A 38 -10.71 -14.93 -30.61
C GLN A 38 -11.03 -14.72 -29.13
N ALA A 39 -9.99 -14.63 -28.31
CA ALA A 39 -10.14 -14.43 -26.88
C ALA A 39 -10.91 -13.12 -26.71
N ASN A 40 -12.16 -13.23 -26.27
CA ASN A 40 -13.05 -12.11 -26.14
C ASN A 40 -12.41 -11.08 -25.18
N PRO A 41 -11.96 -9.90 -25.66
CA PRO A 41 -11.22 -8.95 -24.84
C PRO A 41 -12.08 -8.39 -23.68
N SER A 42 -13.41 -8.55 -23.74
CA SER A 42 -14.32 -8.24 -22.65
C SER A 42 -14.16 -9.14 -21.41
N LYS A 43 -13.43 -10.27 -21.50
CA LYS A 43 -13.14 -11.16 -20.36
C LYS A 43 -11.78 -10.93 -19.69
N ILE A 44 -10.92 -10.07 -20.24
CA ILE A 44 -9.53 -9.86 -19.76
C ILE A 44 -9.35 -8.43 -19.22
N SER A 45 -10.25 -7.99 -18.36
CA SER A 45 -10.08 -6.71 -17.65
C SER A 45 -10.79 -6.69 -16.29
N GLN A 46 -10.69 -7.78 -15.54
CA GLN A 46 -10.69 -7.65 -14.08
C GLN A 46 -9.27 -7.28 -13.67
N ILE A 47 -9.02 -5.99 -13.53
CA ILE A 47 -7.90 -5.50 -12.72
C ILE A 47 -8.10 -6.14 -11.35
N ILE A 48 -7.28 -7.14 -11.02
CA ILE A 48 -7.23 -7.76 -9.70
C ILE A 48 -6.68 -6.70 -8.76
N SER A 49 -7.51 -5.76 -8.32
CA SER A 49 -7.15 -4.87 -7.23
C SER A 49 -7.01 -5.76 -6.00
N SER A 50 -5.78 -5.93 -5.51
CA SER A 50 -5.54 -6.66 -4.28
C SER A 50 -6.44 -6.08 -3.17
N LYS A 51 -7.12 -6.97 -2.42
CA LYS A 51 -7.96 -6.54 -1.30
C LYS A 51 -7.11 -5.66 -0.37
N PRO A 52 -7.64 -4.52 0.13
CA PRO A 52 -6.91 -3.68 1.07
C PRO A 52 -6.37 -4.53 2.22
N SER A 53 -5.05 -4.47 2.44
CA SER A 53 -4.37 -5.25 3.46
C SER A 53 -3.58 -4.34 4.39
N ILE A 54 -3.82 -4.51 5.69
CA ILE A 54 -3.10 -3.84 6.78
C ILE A 54 -1.66 -4.34 6.92
N VAL A 55 -1.31 -5.50 6.35
CA VAL A 55 0.03 -6.09 6.48
C VAL A 55 1.08 -5.22 5.79
N GLY A 56 2.23 -5.04 6.44
CA GLY A 56 3.37 -4.24 5.98
C GLY A 56 3.71 -3.07 6.91
N SER A 57 4.63 -2.24 6.46
CA SER A 57 5.10 -1.08 7.23
C SER A 57 4.28 0.16 6.90
N TRP A 58 3.98 0.96 7.93
CA TRP A 58 3.22 2.20 7.81
C TRP A 58 3.89 3.30 8.61
N LYS A 59 3.90 4.51 8.08
CA LYS A 59 4.49 5.68 8.74
C LYS A 59 3.54 6.86 8.68
N GLY A 60 3.58 7.71 9.69
CA GLY A 60 2.76 8.90 9.74
C GLY A 60 2.78 9.55 11.11
N GLN A 61 1.62 10.06 11.52
CA GLN A 61 1.50 10.89 12.71
C GLN A 61 0.24 10.60 13.52
N ILE A 62 0.37 10.77 14.83
CA ILE A 62 -0.73 10.89 15.78
C ILE A 62 -0.89 12.37 16.11
N ILE A 63 -2.09 12.91 15.88
CA ILE A 63 -2.43 14.31 16.06
C ILE A 63 -3.46 14.41 17.19
N PRO A 64 -3.15 15.08 18.29
CA PRO A 64 -4.15 15.40 19.31
C PRO A 64 -5.21 16.36 18.74
N LYS A 65 -6.49 16.22 19.12
CA LYS A 65 -7.56 17.15 18.73
C LYS A 65 -7.54 18.48 19.51
N GLY A 66 -6.37 18.89 20.01
CA GLY A 66 -6.12 20.16 20.72
C GLY A 66 -4.79 20.78 20.26
N ASP A 67 -4.28 21.77 20.98
CA ASP A 67 -3.08 22.55 20.59
C ASP A 67 -1.73 21.85 20.89
N ASP A 68 -1.76 20.54 21.11
CA ASP A 68 -0.57 19.74 21.39
C ASP A 68 0.17 19.36 20.09
N THR A 69 1.45 19.01 20.22
CA THR A 69 2.30 18.63 19.09
C THR A 69 1.94 17.24 18.53
N ALA A 70 2.13 17.08 17.21
CA ALA A 70 1.97 15.78 16.56
C ALA A 70 3.15 14.86 16.87
N THR A 71 2.86 13.57 17.08
CA THR A 71 3.87 12.53 17.33
C THR A 71 4.05 11.66 16.09
N PHE A 72 5.27 11.53 15.60
CA PHE A 72 5.58 10.64 14.48
C PHE A 72 5.59 9.19 14.93
N ILE A 73 4.91 8.33 14.17
CA ILE A 73 4.80 6.91 14.44
C ILE A 73 5.14 6.09 13.20
N GLU A 74 5.84 5.00 13.42
CA GLU A 74 5.97 3.89 12.48
C GLU A 74 5.36 2.64 13.10
N ILE A 75 4.58 1.90 12.31
CA ILE A 75 4.09 0.58 12.67
C ILE A 75 4.50 -0.43 11.62
N ASP A 76 4.77 -1.66 12.06
CA ASP A 76 5.02 -2.79 11.18
C ASP A 76 4.06 -3.92 11.54
N VAL A 77 3.28 -4.38 10.56
CA VAL A 77 2.24 -5.40 10.76
C VAL A 77 2.64 -6.68 10.04
N LEU A 78 2.80 -7.76 10.82
CA LEU A 78 3.26 -9.05 10.32
C LEU A 78 2.14 -9.81 9.59
N SER A 79 2.54 -10.59 8.59
CA SER A 79 1.63 -11.53 7.92
C SER A 79 1.33 -12.71 8.85
N GLN A 80 0.07 -12.83 9.27
CA GLN A 80 -0.42 -13.92 10.12
C GLN A 80 -1.80 -14.37 9.65
N ALA A 81 -2.19 -15.60 9.93
CA ALA A 81 -3.53 -16.09 9.63
C ALA A 81 -4.60 -15.46 10.54
N GLY A 82 -5.87 -15.48 10.11
CA GLY A 82 -7.00 -14.95 10.89
C GLY A 82 -7.14 -13.42 10.85
N ASN A 83 -8.06 -12.89 11.66
CA ASN A 83 -8.42 -11.47 11.66
C ASN A 83 -7.52 -10.62 12.57
N THR A 84 -6.81 -11.23 13.51
CA THR A 84 -5.88 -10.54 14.40
C THR A 84 -4.47 -10.70 13.90
N LYS A 85 -3.77 -9.59 13.69
CA LYS A 85 -2.37 -9.52 13.30
C LYS A 85 -1.54 -8.97 14.45
N GLN A 86 -0.30 -9.44 14.57
CA GLN A 86 0.69 -8.88 15.47
C GLN A 86 1.68 -8.01 14.71
N GLY A 87 2.40 -7.16 15.44
CA GLY A 87 3.33 -6.22 14.86
C GLY A 87 4.16 -5.48 15.90
N THR A 88 4.83 -4.43 15.45
CA THR A 88 5.57 -3.51 16.31
C THR A 88 5.19 -2.07 16.00
N TRP A 89 5.46 -1.18 16.95
CA TRP A 89 5.36 0.26 16.73
C TRP A 89 6.55 0.99 17.34
N LYS A 90 6.87 2.15 16.78
CA LYS A 90 7.95 3.04 17.23
C LYS A 90 7.49 4.49 17.12
N PHE A 91 7.73 5.27 18.17
CA PHE A 91 7.67 6.72 18.08
C PHE A 91 9.04 7.27 17.73
N TRP A 92 9.02 8.21 16.79
CA TRP A 92 10.21 8.89 16.31
C TRP A 92 10.26 10.31 16.87
N GLY A 93 11.45 10.72 17.29
CA GLY A 93 11.78 12.09 17.66
C GLY A 93 13.10 12.49 17.02
N TYR A 94 13.53 13.73 17.27
CA TYR A 94 14.77 14.28 16.74
C TYR A 94 15.71 14.64 17.88
N ASP A 95 16.92 14.10 17.87
CA ASP A 95 17.97 14.50 18.82
C ASP A 95 18.68 15.74 18.30
N THR A 96 18.50 16.87 19.00
CA THR A 96 19.07 18.16 18.65
C THR A 96 20.59 18.21 18.80
N LYS A 97 21.19 17.34 19.62
CA LYS A 97 22.65 17.29 19.81
C LYS A 97 23.33 16.56 18.67
N THR A 98 22.77 15.43 18.25
CA THR A 98 23.36 14.59 17.20
C THR A 98 22.80 14.88 15.80
N GLN A 99 21.76 15.72 15.72
CA GLN A 99 21.04 16.07 14.49
C GLN A 99 20.50 14.84 13.75
N LYS A 100 19.97 13.85 14.48
CA LYS A 100 19.50 12.58 13.93
C LYS A 100 18.12 12.22 14.47
N ASP A 101 17.36 11.54 13.64
CA ASP A 101 16.12 10.89 14.05
C ASP A 101 16.43 9.72 14.98
N ILE A 102 15.73 9.67 16.11
CA ILE A 102 15.89 8.64 17.13
C ILE A 102 14.54 8.02 17.47
N VAL A 103 14.56 6.74 17.84
CA VAL A 103 13.39 6.06 18.40
C VAL A 103 13.29 6.44 19.87
N ILE A 104 12.25 7.19 20.24
CA ILE A 104 12.03 7.65 21.62
C ILE A 104 11.30 6.60 22.45
N GLN A 105 10.45 5.81 21.82
CA GLN A 105 9.65 4.77 22.48
C GLN A 105 9.24 3.72 21.46
N ASN A 106 9.04 2.48 21.90
CA ASN A 106 8.58 1.39 21.05
C ASN A 106 7.80 0.34 21.84
N GLY A 107 7.12 -0.54 21.12
CA GLY A 107 6.41 -1.66 21.71
C GLY A 107 5.80 -2.61 20.69
N THR A 108 4.84 -3.39 21.14
CA THR A 108 4.12 -4.37 20.30
C THR A 108 2.78 -3.81 19.85
N LEU A 109 2.35 -4.23 18.67
CA LEU A 109 1.07 -3.85 18.08
C LEU A 109 0.19 -5.10 17.95
N THR A 110 -1.08 -4.96 18.32
CA THR A 110 -2.13 -5.89 17.90
C THR A 110 -3.09 -5.16 16.96
N ALA A 111 -3.31 -5.69 15.77
CA ALA A 111 -4.24 -5.14 14.79
C ALA A 111 -5.38 -6.13 14.51
N THR A 112 -6.61 -5.79 14.90
CA THR A 112 -7.79 -6.62 14.62
C THR A 112 -8.53 -6.07 13.41
N VAL A 113 -8.63 -6.88 12.37
CA VAL A 113 -9.17 -6.50 11.06
C VAL A 113 -10.57 -7.08 10.89
N ASN A 114 -11.53 -6.22 10.57
CA ASN A 114 -12.85 -6.60 10.10
C ASN A 114 -13.13 -5.87 8.78
N ASN A 115 -12.91 -6.55 7.66
CA ASN A 115 -12.92 -5.96 6.32
C ASN A 115 -11.94 -4.78 6.20
N ASN A 116 -12.45 -3.55 6.08
CA ASN A 116 -11.64 -2.35 6.00
C ASN A 116 -11.49 -1.65 7.36
N ASP A 117 -12.30 -2.03 8.35
CA ASP A 117 -12.19 -1.50 9.71
C ASP A 117 -11.06 -2.25 10.44
N VAL A 118 -10.20 -1.49 11.11
CA VAL A 118 -9.06 -2.02 11.83
C VAL A 118 -8.99 -1.38 13.21
N ILE A 119 -8.96 -2.20 14.25
CA ILE A 119 -8.60 -1.77 15.59
C ILE A 119 -7.10 -1.93 15.76
N LEU A 120 -6.39 -0.84 16.02
CA LEU A 120 -4.98 -0.88 16.40
C LEU A 120 -4.87 -0.72 17.92
N GLU A 121 -4.14 -1.62 18.56
CA GLU A 121 -3.77 -1.53 19.97
C GLU A 121 -2.25 -1.41 20.10
N LEU A 122 -1.77 -0.22 20.46
CA LEU A 122 -0.36 -0.01 20.78
C LEU A 122 -0.12 -0.45 22.21
N LYS A 123 0.75 -1.45 22.40
CA LYS A 123 1.08 -2.03 23.70
C LYS A 123 2.53 -1.73 24.06
N GLU A 124 2.74 -1.32 25.30
CA GLU A 124 4.05 -1.17 25.91
C GLU A 124 4.16 -2.15 27.08
N LYS A 125 5.22 -2.96 27.12
CA LYS A 125 5.43 -3.98 28.17
C LYS A 125 4.19 -4.86 28.41
N GLY A 126 3.47 -5.21 27.34
CA GLY A 126 2.26 -6.05 27.38
C GLY A 126 0.96 -5.35 27.77
N LYS A 127 0.99 -4.07 28.18
CA LYS A 127 -0.20 -3.29 28.53
C LYS A 127 -0.60 -2.37 27.38
N THR A 128 -1.90 -2.29 27.09
CA THR A 128 -2.40 -1.37 26.06
C THR A 128 -2.27 0.08 26.53
N MET A 129 -1.54 0.86 25.75
CA MET A 129 -1.30 2.29 25.99
C MET A 129 -2.36 3.14 25.29
N ILE A 130 -2.63 2.85 24.01
CA ILE A 130 -3.63 3.57 23.21
C ILE A 130 -4.27 2.64 22.19
N LYS A 131 -5.57 2.85 21.94
CA LYS A 131 -6.32 2.12 20.90
C LYS A 131 -6.89 3.09 19.87
N PHE A 132 -6.78 2.72 18.60
CA PHE A 132 -7.35 3.47 17.48
C PHE A 132 -8.34 2.63 16.68
N LYS A 133 -9.50 3.21 16.40
CA LYS A 133 -10.47 2.65 15.45
C LYS A 133 -10.18 3.31 14.12
N THR A 134 -9.66 2.52 13.20
CA THR A 134 -9.09 3.00 11.94
C THR A 134 -9.75 2.32 10.75
N GLN A 135 -9.54 2.89 9.56
CA GLN A 135 -9.95 2.30 8.29
C GLN A 135 -8.79 2.26 7.31
N VAL A 136 -8.63 1.12 6.63
CA VAL A 136 -7.68 0.96 5.52
C VAL A 136 -8.36 1.38 4.21
N LYS A 137 -7.88 2.46 3.60
CA LYS A 137 -8.35 2.92 2.28
C LYS A 137 -7.19 3.48 1.46
N ASN A 138 -7.01 2.97 0.25
CA ASN A 138 -5.99 3.47 -0.71
C ASN A 138 -4.59 3.61 -0.10
N ASN A 139 -4.09 2.56 0.58
CA ASN A 139 -2.80 2.56 1.28
C ASN A 139 -2.65 3.66 2.35
N LYS A 140 -3.78 4.14 2.88
CA LYS A 140 -3.83 5.01 4.06
C LYS A 140 -4.55 4.30 5.18
N LEU A 141 -4.09 4.56 6.40
CA LEU A 141 -4.73 4.13 7.63
C LEU A 141 -5.08 5.37 8.42
N THR A 142 -6.38 5.63 8.60
CA THR A 142 -6.85 6.82 9.31
C THR A 142 -7.86 6.44 10.37
N GLY A 143 -7.84 7.08 11.52
CA GLY A 143 -8.81 6.80 12.56
C GLY A 143 -8.69 7.65 13.81
N GLU A 144 -9.49 7.31 14.81
CA GLU A 144 -9.57 8.05 16.07
C GLU A 144 -9.29 7.14 17.26
N SER A 145 -8.70 7.71 18.32
CA SER A 145 -8.53 7.01 19.58
C SER A 145 -9.90 6.73 20.22
N PHE A 146 -10.11 5.52 20.71
CA PHE A 146 -11.42 5.10 21.22
C PHE A 146 -11.32 4.22 22.47
N GLU A 147 -10.43 4.54 23.39
CA GLU A 147 -10.48 3.96 24.74
C GLU A 147 -9.64 4.83 25.68
N GLY A 148 -10.08 4.92 26.94
CA GLY A 148 -9.41 5.67 28.00
C GLY A 148 -10.20 6.92 28.39
N LYS A 149 -10.32 7.15 29.70
CA LYS A 149 -11.00 8.28 30.37
C LYS A 149 -10.38 9.67 30.05
N SER A 150 -9.57 9.76 28.99
CA SER A 150 -8.91 10.97 28.55
C SER A 150 -9.89 11.85 27.79
N GLN A 151 -9.94 13.13 28.15
CA GLN A 151 -10.72 14.13 27.41
C GLN A 151 -10.12 14.40 26.02
N THR A 152 -8.82 14.15 25.85
CA THR A 152 -8.11 14.40 24.58
C THR A 152 -8.32 13.24 23.62
N LYS A 153 -9.02 13.52 22.53
CA LYS A 153 -9.15 12.61 21.38
C LYS A 153 -7.91 12.75 20.50
N TYR A 154 -7.38 11.64 19.99
CA TYR A 154 -6.27 11.62 19.04
C TYR A 154 -6.72 11.11 17.68
N LEU A 155 -6.15 11.65 16.61
CA LEU A 155 -6.29 11.19 15.24
C LEU A 155 -4.99 10.49 14.82
N ILE A 156 -5.10 9.33 14.18
CA ILE A 156 -3.95 8.67 13.56
C ILE A 156 -4.08 8.75 12.04
N ASN A 157 -3.01 9.12 11.35
CA ASN A 157 -2.94 9.23 9.90
C ASN A 157 -1.63 8.61 9.39
N LEU A 158 -1.70 7.40 8.84
CA LEU A 158 -0.54 6.68 8.32
C LEU A 158 -0.66 6.45 6.82
N LYS A 159 0.48 6.38 6.15
CA LYS A 159 0.63 5.91 4.78
C LYS A 159 1.47 4.64 4.79
N LYS A 160 1.15 3.72 3.88
CA LYS A 160 1.95 2.52 3.65
C LYS A 160 3.33 2.93 3.11
N GLY A 161 4.38 2.38 3.72
CA GLY A 161 5.77 2.56 3.31
C GLY A 161 6.19 1.65 2.17
#